data_AF-A0AAD3WC22-F1
#
_entry.id   AF-A0AAD3WC22-F1
#
_cell.length_a   1.000
_cell.length_b   1.000
_cell.length_c   1.000
_cell.angle_alpha   90.00
_cell.angle_beta   90.00
_cell.angle_gamma   90.00
#
_symmetry.space_group_name_H-M   'P 1'
#
loop_
_entity.id
_entity.type
_entity.pdbx_description
1 polymer ?
#
loop_
_entity_poly.entity_id
_entity_poly.type
_entity_poly.pdbx_seq_one_letter_code
_entity_poly.pdbx_strand_id
1 'polypeptide(L)'
;MDLIVNERRFQPVDPEVARSVGIDPQHKKIVVVKSSVHYRAAYEPIAKEIIEIDGPGLSSPNLSRFEFKHIRRPIFPLDTDFEW
;
A
#
# COMPACT_ATOMS: atom_id res chain seq x y z
N MET A 1 17.79 11.73 0.15
CA MET A 1 16.60 10.91 -0.16
C MET A 1 17.13 9.55 -0.51
N ASP A 2 16.63 8.50 0.13
CA ASP A 2 17.07 7.13 -0.12
C ASP A 2 15.95 6.36 -0.80
N LEU A 3 16.31 5.50 -1.75
CA LEU A 3 15.37 4.66 -2.49
C LEU A 3 15.89 3.23 -2.48
N ILE A 4 15.06 2.30 -2.00
CA ILE A 4 15.36 0.87 -2.01
C ILE A 4 14.68 0.27 -3.22
N VAL A 5 15.47 -0.32 -4.13
CA VAL A 5 15.00 -0.99 -5.34
C VAL A 5 15.24 -2.48 -5.20
N ASN A 6 14.22 -3.29 -5.52
CA ASN A 6 14.30 -4.75 -5.48
C ASN A 6 14.18 -5.32 -6.88
N GLU A 7 14.97 -6.35 -7.20
CA GLU A 7 14.85 -7.10 -8.46
C GLU A 7 13.52 -7.89 -8.53
N ARG A 8 13.07 -8.39 -7.38
CA ARG A 8 11.84 -9.18 -7.26
C ARG A 8 10.76 -8.42 -6.51
N ARG A 9 9.51 -8.78 -6.76
CA ARG A 9 8.36 -8.23 -6.03
C ARG A 9 8.43 -8.61 -4.55
N PHE A 10 8.68 -7.63 -3.70
CA PHE A 10 8.68 -7.77 -2.26
C PHE A 10 8.13 -6.50 -1.60
N GLN A 11 7.37 -6.67 -0.52
CA GLN A 11 6.78 -5.57 0.25
C GLN A 11 7.65 -5.26 1.48
N PRO A 12 7.81 -3.99 1.87
CA PRO A 12 8.58 -3.61 3.06
C PRO A 12 7.76 -3.89 4.34
N VAL A 13 7.65 -5.17 4.71
CA VAL A 13 6.87 -5.64 5.86
C VAL A 13 7.49 -5.29 7.21
N ASP A 14 8.80 -5.03 7.22
CA ASP A 14 9.59 -4.91 8.44
C ASP A 14 10.67 -3.82 8.28
N PRO A 15 10.99 -3.04 9.33
CA PRO A 15 12.14 -2.13 9.36
C PRO A 15 13.48 -2.76 8.98
N GLU A 16 13.68 -4.06 9.23
CA GLU A 16 14.89 -4.80 8.86
C GLU A 16 15.13 -4.83 7.34
N VAL A 17 14.09 -4.67 6.52
CA VAL A 17 14.26 -4.52 5.06
C VAL A 17 15.13 -3.31 4.74
N ALA A 18 14.91 -2.19 5.42
CA ALA A 18 15.74 -0.99 5.26
C ALA A 18 17.10 -1.14 5.95
N ARG A 19 17.14 -1.73 7.15
CA ARG A 19 18.41 -1.90 7.89
C ARG A 19 19.37 -2.84 7.17
N SER A 20 18.86 -3.85 6.45
CA SER A 20 19.67 -4.77 5.64
C SER A 20 20.51 -4.08 4.55
N VAL A 21 20.09 -2.88 4.14
CA VAL A 21 20.81 -2.03 3.16
C VAL A 21 21.42 -0.78 3.81
N GLY A 22 21.62 -0.81 5.14
CA GLY A 22 22.30 0.25 5.88
C GLY A 22 21.44 1.47 6.20
N ILE A 23 20.11 1.37 6.07
CA ILE A 23 19.19 2.48 6.35
C ILE A 23 18.43 2.21 7.64
N ASP A 24 18.64 3.02 8.67
CA ASP A 24 17.78 2.99 9.86
C ASP A 24 16.54 3.90 9.66
N PRO A 25 15.32 3.34 9.57
CA PRO A 25 14.10 4.12 9.40
C PRO A 25 13.82 5.07 10.57
N GLN A 26 14.32 4.79 11.78
CA GLN A 26 14.12 5.67 12.95
C GLN A 26 14.84 7.02 12.81
N HIS A 27 15.88 7.09 11.98
CA HIS A 27 16.59 8.32 11.69
C HIS A 27 15.99 9.10 10.51
N LYS A 28 14.88 8.62 9.93
CA LYS A 28 14.18 9.30 8.83
C LYS A 28 13.00 10.10 9.37
N LYS A 29 12.85 11.32 8.86
CA LYS A 29 11.69 12.17 9.16
C LYS A 29 10.39 11.59 8.59
N ILE A 30 10.50 10.91 7.45
CA ILE A 30 9.39 10.30 6.71
C ILE A 30 9.89 8.96 6.16
N VAL A 31 9.10 7.91 6.34
CA VAL A 31 9.32 6.59 5.74
C VAL A 31 8.08 6.27 4.91
N VAL A 32 8.28 5.96 3.63
CA VAL A 32 7.19 5.56 2.73
C VAL A 32 7.28 4.05 2.51
N VAL A 33 6.19 3.35 2.85
CA VAL A 33 6.07 1.90 2.65
C VAL A 33 4.95 1.61 1.68
N LYS A 34 5.22 0.78 0.67
CA LYS A 34 4.20 0.33 -0.29
C LYS A 34 3.50 -0.90 0.26
N SER A 35 2.49 -0.69 1.11
CA SER A 35 1.68 -1.73 1.75
C SER A 35 0.30 -1.17 2.10
N SER A 36 -0.71 -2.04 2.16
CA SER A 36 -2.08 -1.69 2.58
C SER A 36 -2.37 -1.96 4.05
N VAL A 37 -1.80 -3.04 4.63
CA VAL A 37 -2.17 -3.46 6.01
C VAL A 37 -0.94 -3.89 6.84
N HIS A 38 -0.16 -4.85 6.33
CA HIS A 38 0.88 -5.55 7.11
C HIS A 38 1.95 -4.65 7.73
N TYR A 39 2.27 -3.51 7.12
CA TYR A 39 3.28 -2.59 7.62
C TYR A 39 2.98 -2.07 9.04
N ARG A 40 1.71 -1.95 9.44
CA ARG A 40 1.33 -1.34 10.73
C ARG A 40 1.99 -2.06 11.90
N ALA A 41 1.93 -3.40 11.91
CA ALA A 41 2.50 -4.19 13.00
C ALA A 41 3.99 -3.90 13.27
N ALA A 42 4.77 -3.59 12.23
CA ALA A 42 6.21 -3.37 12.35
C ALA A 42 6.60 -1.89 12.43
N TYR A 43 5.83 -0.98 11.80
CA TYR A 43 6.16 0.44 11.71
C TYR A 43 5.42 1.32 12.73
N GLU A 44 4.23 0.93 13.19
CA GLU A 44 3.47 1.67 14.20
C GLU A 44 4.27 1.89 15.51
N PRO A 45 5.05 0.92 16.03
CA PRO A 45 5.85 1.14 17.23
C PRO A 45 6.97 2.19 17.10
N ILE A 46 7.43 2.48 15.87
CA ILE A 46 8.53 3.43 15.59
C ILE A 46 8.07 4.71 14.92
N ALA A 47 6.81 4.80 14.50
CA ALA A 47 6.24 5.95 13.83
C ALA A 47 5.54 6.87 14.83
N LYS A 48 5.73 8.18 14.68
CA LYS A 48 4.94 9.16 15.43
C LYS A 48 3.46 9.17 14.98
N GLU A 49 3.24 8.96 13.69
CA GLU A 49 1.93 9.00 13.06
C GLU A 49 1.96 8.12 11.80
N ILE A 50 0.83 7.47 11.52
CA ILE A 50 0.62 6.71 10.29
C ILE A 50 -0.35 7.48 9.40
N ILE A 51 0.14 7.88 8.22
CA ILE A 51 -0.65 8.60 7.21
C ILE A 51 -0.88 7.65 6.04
N GLU A 52 -2.14 7.24 5.85
CA GLU A 52 -2.54 6.46 4.69
C GLU A 52 -2.70 7.38 3.47
N ILE A 53 -2.14 6.94 2.34
CA ILE A 53 -2.13 7.72 1.09
C ILE A 53 -3.02 7.00 0.09
N ASP A 54 -4.07 7.68 -0.37
CA ASP A 54 -4.88 7.24 -1.51
C ASP A 54 -4.16 7.57 -2.84
N GLY A 55 -3.04 6.87 -3.08
CA GLY A 55 -2.26 7.00 -4.30
C GLY A 55 -2.88 6.25 -5.49
N PRO A 56 -2.56 6.66 -6.73
CA PRO A 56 -2.96 5.89 -7.91
C PRO A 56 -2.24 4.53 -7.94
N GLY A 57 -2.87 3.52 -8.52
CA GLY A 57 -2.25 2.23 -8.75
C GLY A 57 -3.23 1.07 -8.86
N LEU A 58 -2.70 -0.08 -9.29
CA LEU A 58 -3.47 -1.31 -9.53
C LEU A 58 -4.15 -1.88 -8.28
N SER A 59 -3.69 -1.49 -7.09
CA SER A 59 -4.23 -1.96 -5.81
C SER A 59 -5.10 -0.91 -5.12
N SER A 60 -5.57 0.11 -5.85
CA SER A 60 -6.50 1.10 -5.29
C SER A 60 -7.81 0.42 -4.87
N PRO A 61 -8.32 0.69 -3.65
CA PRO A 61 -9.62 0.18 -3.24
C PRO A 61 -10.78 0.90 -3.93
N ASN A 62 -10.52 2.05 -4.58
CA ASN A 62 -11.53 2.79 -5.31
C ASN A 62 -11.77 2.16 -6.69
N LEU A 63 -12.77 1.27 -6.76
CA LEU A 63 -13.12 0.53 -7.97
C LEU A 63 -13.54 1.45 -9.13
N SER A 64 -14.09 2.65 -8.86
CA SER A 64 -14.50 3.59 -9.91
C SER A 64 -13.34 4.12 -10.76
N ARG A 65 -12.09 3.94 -10.31
CA ARG A 65 -10.88 4.33 -11.06
C ARG A 65 -10.49 3.35 -12.16
N PHE A 66 -11.16 2.21 -12.26
CA PHE A 66 -10.83 1.16 -13.23
C PHE A 66 -11.93 0.99 -14.28
N GLU A 67 -11.52 0.72 -15.52
CA GLU A 67 -12.43 0.39 -16.63
C GLU A 67 -12.57 -1.14 -16.74
N PHE A 68 -13.57 -1.71 -16.05
CA PHE A 68 -13.81 -3.14 -16.08
C PHE A 68 -14.55 -3.58 -17.36
N LYS A 69 -13.99 -4.55 -18.09
CA LYS A 69 -14.58 -5.05 -19.37
C LYS A 69 -15.13 -6.48 -19.32
N HIS A 70 -14.57 -7.33 -18.46
CA HIS A 70 -14.86 -8.77 -18.43
C HIS A 70 -15.31 -9.27 -17.05
N ILE A 71 -16.14 -8.47 -16.37
CA ILE A 71 -16.71 -8.84 -15.07
C ILE A 71 -18.17 -9.23 -15.24
N ARG A 72 -18.66 -10.11 -14.37
CA ARG A 72 -20.10 -10.42 -14.28
C ARG A 72 -20.82 -9.20 -13.72
N ARG A 73 -21.93 -8.82 -14.36
CA ARG A 73 -22.83 -7.73 -13.93
C ARG A 73 -24.27 -8.25 -13.79
N PRO A 74 -25.11 -7.66 -12.93
CA PRO A 74 -24.78 -6.53 -12.05
C PRO A 74 -23.87 -6.92 -10.88
N ILE A 75 -23.04 -5.98 -10.39
CA ILE A 75 -22.19 -6.17 -9.21
C ILE A 75 -22.07 -4.87 -8.39
N PHE A 76 -22.43 -4.93 -7.12
CA PHE A 76 -22.17 -3.82 -6.19
C PHE A 76 -20.66 -3.70 -5.92
N PRO A 77 -20.07 -2.50 -5.86
CA PRO A 77 -20.68 -1.16 -5.97
C PRO A 77 -20.64 -0.55 -7.39
N LEU A 78 -20.32 -1.32 -8.43
CA LEU A 78 -20.18 -0.81 -9.81
C LEU A 78 -21.53 -0.65 -10.53
N ASP A 79 -22.51 -1.43 -10.13
CA ASP A 79 -23.90 -1.34 -10.51
C ASP A 79 -24.70 -1.00 -9.24
N THR A 80 -25.71 -0.14 -9.34
CA THR A 80 -26.56 0.24 -8.20
C THR A 80 -28.05 0.00 -8.44
N ASP A 81 -28.42 -0.31 -9.69
CA ASP A 81 -29.80 -0.55 -10.11
C ASP A 81 -30.02 -2.06 -10.33
N PHE A 82 -30.12 -2.81 -9.23
CA PHE A 82 -30.40 -4.24 -9.25
C PHE A 82 -30.94 -4.75 -7.89
N GLU A 83 -31.69 -5.85 -7.91
CA GLU A 83 -32.17 -6.57 -6.72
C GLU A 83 -31.32 -7.84 -6.48
N TRP A 84 -31.06 -8.17 -5.21
CA TRP A 84 -30.22 -9.31 -4.78
C TRP A 84 -30.97 -10.62 -4.65
#